data_AF-B6W8Z8-F1
#
_entry.id   AF-B6W8Z8-F1
#
_cell.length_a   1.000
_cell.length_b   1.000
_cell.length_c   1.000
_cell.angle_alpha   90.00
_cell.angle_beta   90.00
_cell.angle_gamma   90.00
#
_symmetry.space_group_name_H-M   'P 1'
#
loop_
_entity.id
_entity.type
_entity.pdbx_description
1 polymer ?
#
loop_
_entity_poly.entity_id
_entity_poly.type
_entity_poly.pdbx_seq_one_letter_code
_entity_poly.pdbx_strand_id
1 'polypeptide(L)'
;MKIDGDNLVSISEANKNFSKIARMADKKGSAVILKNNKISYVLLPYKEIEKEEIFPDENMEEIAQRLIEKIKNEYNIQLKLDL
;
A
#
# COMPACT_ATOMS: atom_id res chain seq x y z
N MET A 1 6.12 -0.27 9.44
CA MET A 1 6.53 -1.11 8.31
C MET A 1 7.81 -0.55 7.76
N LYS A 2 8.86 -1.36 7.61
CA LYS A 2 10.05 -0.95 6.88
C LYS A 2 9.83 -1.24 5.41
N ILE A 3 9.96 -0.24 4.53
CA ILE A 3 10.26 -0.50 3.11
C ILE A 3 11.71 -0.95 3.10
N ASP A 4 11.93 -2.25 3.28
CA ASP A 4 13.18 -2.88 2.89
C ASP A 4 13.10 -3.12 1.38
N GLY A 5 14.19 -2.86 0.63
CA GLY A 5 14.19 -2.89 -0.84
C GLY A 5 13.64 -4.17 -1.49
N ASP A 6 13.51 -5.25 -0.70
CA ASP A 6 12.94 -6.53 -1.08
C ASP A 6 11.40 -6.54 -1.26
N ASN A 7 10.68 -5.44 -1.02
CA ASN A 7 9.25 -5.31 -1.32
C ASN A 7 8.95 -4.35 -2.50
N LEU A 8 9.99 -3.84 -3.17
CA LEU A 8 9.87 -3.02 -4.37
C LEU A 8 9.85 -3.89 -5.63
N VAL A 9 8.85 -3.69 -6.49
CA VAL A 9 8.73 -4.39 -7.77
C VAL A 9 8.38 -3.43 -8.90
N SER A 10 8.83 -3.69 -10.11
CA SER A 10 8.39 -2.91 -11.28
C SER A 10 6.94 -3.24 -11.64
N ILE A 11 6.24 -2.30 -12.28
CA ILE A 11 4.87 -2.52 -12.77
C ILE A 11 4.80 -3.67 -13.78
N SER A 12 5.85 -3.86 -14.58
CA SER A 12 5.95 -4.97 -15.52
C SER A 12 6.06 -6.33 -14.82
N GLU A 13 6.83 -6.40 -13.73
CA GLU A 13 6.95 -7.59 -12.89
C GLU A 13 5.64 -7.88 -12.15
N ALA A 14 5.01 -6.84 -11.58
CA ALA A 14 3.73 -6.97 -10.91
C ALA A 14 2.63 -7.48 -11.85
N ASN A 15 2.59 -6.98 -13.10
CA ASN A 15 1.63 -7.41 -14.10
C ASN A 15 1.81 -8.89 -14.52
N LYS A 16 3.07 -9.33 -14.67
CA LYS A 16 3.38 -10.71 -15.09
C LYS A 16 3.24 -11.73 -13.96
N ASN A 17 3.51 -11.32 -12.73
CA ASN A 17 3.65 -12.20 -11.58
C ASN A 17 2.73 -11.81 -10.41
N PHE A 18 1.53 -11.27 -10.69
CA PHE A 18 0.65 -10.68 -9.67
C PHE A 18 0.42 -11.58 -8.45
N SER A 19 0.08 -12.86 -8.66
CA SER A 19 -0.16 -13.80 -7.53
C SER A 19 1.08 -14.00 -6.65
N LYS A 20 2.29 -13.95 -7.22
CA LYS A 20 3.54 -14.02 -6.46
C LYS A 20 3.75 -12.74 -5.64
N ILE A 21 3.43 -11.58 -6.22
CA ILE A 21 3.52 -10.28 -5.54
C ILE A 21 2.48 -10.17 -4.41
N ALA A 22 1.25 -10.66 -4.62
CA ALA A 22 0.24 -10.73 -3.57
C ALA A 22 0.71 -11.57 -2.37
N ARG A 23 1.27 -12.76 -2.63
CA ARG A 23 1.87 -13.60 -1.56
C ARG A 23 3.06 -12.93 -0.86
N MET A 24 3.83 -12.11 -1.58
CA MET A 24 4.89 -11.30 -0.97
C MET A 24 4.29 -10.26 -0.02
N ALA A 25 3.25 -9.55 -0.46
CA ALA A 25 2.52 -8.60 0.38
C ALA A 25 1.90 -9.28 1.61
N ASP A 26 1.32 -10.48 1.46
CA ASP A 26 0.79 -11.27 2.59
C ASP A 26 1.83 -11.59 3.66
N LYS A 27 3.09 -11.77 3.25
CA LYS A 27 4.22 -12.11 4.14
C LYS A 27 4.91 -10.89 4.72
N LYS A 28 5.04 -9.83 3.93
CA LYS A 28 5.83 -8.63 4.26
C LYS A 28 4.96 -7.45 4.71
N GLY A 29 3.64 -7.59 4.69
CA GLY A 29 2.66 -6.56 5.00
C GLY A 29 2.29 -5.71 3.78
N SER A 30 3.18 -5.55 2.78
CA SER A 30 2.89 -4.80 1.56
C SER A 30 3.83 -5.17 0.42
N ALA A 31 3.43 -4.80 -0.80
CA ALA A 31 4.32 -4.70 -1.95
C ALA A 31 4.22 -3.30 -2.56
N VAL A 32 5.35 -2.69 -2.88
CA VAL A 32 5.43 -1.35 -3.48
C VAL A 32 5.75 -1.50 -4.96
N ILE A 33 4.90 -0.94 -5.82
CA ILE A 33 5.01 -1.09 -7.27
C ILE A 33 5.50 0.22 -7.90
N LEU A 34 6.58 0.11 -8.67
CA LEU A 34 7.24 1.20 -9.36
C LEU A 34 6.82 1.29 -10.83
N LYS A 35 6.50 2.49 -11.32
CA LYS A 35 6.38 2.81 -12.75
C LYS A 35 7.40 3.90 -13.08
N ASN A 36 8.26 3.67 -14.07
CA ASN A 36 9.32 4.61 -14.45
C ASN A 36 10.19 5.05 -13.25
N ASN A 37 10.60 4.09 -12.43
CA ASN A 37 11.39 4.27 -11.20
C ASN A 37 10.75 5.17 -10.12
N LYS A 38 9.43 5.41 -10.21
CA LYS A 38 8.66 6.12 -9.18
C LYS A 38 7.63 5.20 -8.57
N ILE A 39 7.47 5.26 -7.24
CA ILE A 39 6.37 4.56 -6.56
C ILE A 39 5.06 5.07 -7.16
N SER A 40 4.27 4.14 -7.70
CA SER A 40 2.99 4.47 -8.35
C SER A 40 1.83 3.70 -7.75
N TYR A 41 2.07 2.54 -7.14
CA TYR A 41 1.03 1.76 -6.46
C TYR A 41 1.60 1.07 -5.21
N VAL A 42 0.73 0.77 -4.26
CA VAL A 42 1.02 -0.08 -3.09
C VAL A 42 -0.06 -1.14 -3.02
N LEU A 43 0.35 -2.40 -2.88
CA LEU A 43 -0.53 -3.54 -2.65
C LEU A 43 -0.52 -3.89 -1.17
N LEU A 44 -1.69 -3.84 -0.53
CA LEU A 44 -1.89 -4.16 0.88
C LEU A 44 -2.88 -5.32 1.01
N PRO A 45 -2.54 -6.39 1.76
CA PRO A 45 -3.50 -7.42 2.11
C PRO A 45 -4.64 -6.85 2.96
N TYR A 46 -5.87 -7.28 2.71
CA TYR A 46 -7.04 -6.81 3.46
C TYR A 46 -6.93 -7.03 4.98
N LYS A 47 -6.31 -8.14 5.41
CA LYS A 47 -6.04 -8.42 6.84
C LYS A 47 -5.16 -7.36 7.54
N GLU A 48 -4.36 -6.60 6.79
CA GLU A 48 -3.57 -5.50 7.36
C GLU A 48 -4.40 -4.22 7.48
N ILE A 49 -5.53 -4.15 6.77
CA ILE A 49 -6.55 -3.10 6.87
C ILE A 49 -7.53 -3.41 8.02
N GLU A 50 -7.95 -4.68 8.15
CA GLU A 50 -8.87 -5.17 9.20
C GLU A 50 -8.34 -5.03 10.64
N LYS A 51 -7.02 -4.88 10.83
CA LYS A 51 -6.41 -4.63 12.15
C LYS A 51 -6.60 -3.19 12.64
N GLU A 52 -7.06 -2.29 11.79
CA GLU A 52 -7.49 -0.96 12.24
C GLU A 52 -8.96 -1.02 12.61
N GLU A 53 -9.27 -0.65 13.85
CA GLU A 53 -10.63 -0.53 14.36
C GLU A 53 -11.48 0.29 13.38
N ILE A 54 -12.38 -0.39 12.68
CA ILE A 54 -13.47 0.24 11.94
C ILE A 54 -14.52 0.56 12.99
N PHE A 55 -14.60 1.83 13.39
CA PHE A 55 -15.66 2.26 14.29
C PHE A 55 -16.99 2.30 13.52
N PRO A 56 -18.12 1.90 14.13
CA PRO A 56 -19.41 1.80 13.44
C PRO A 56 -19.90 3.08 12.76
N ASP A 57 -19.37 4.23 13.19
CA ASP A 57 -19.81 5.57 12.78
C ASP A 57 -18.87 6.25 11.76
N GLU A 58 -17.77 5.60 11.35
CA GLU A 58 -16.83 6.18 10.37
C GLU A 58 -17.33 6.01 8.93
N ASN A 59 -17.31 7.10 8.16
CA ASN A 59 -17.58 7.05 6.72
C ASN A 59 -16.35 6.54 5.96
N MET A 60 -16.56 5.88 4.82
CA MET A 60 -15.52 5.30 3.99
C MET A 60 -14.46 6.33 3.54
N GLU A 61 -14.83 7.60 3.40
CA GLU A 61 -13.87 8.68 3.14
C GLU A 61 -12.90 8.92 4.31
N GLU A 62 -13.36 8.83 5.56
CA GLU A 62 -12.51 9.02 6.75
C GLU A 62 -11.54 7.85 6.91
N ILE A 63 -12.03 6.63 6.66
CA ILE A 63 -11.22 5.41 6.62
C ILE A 63 -10.14 5.54 5.54
N ALA A 64 -10.50 5.98 4.32
CA ALA A 64 -9.56 6.19 3.24
C ALA A 64 -8.51 7.27 3.57
N GLN A 65 -8.92 8.40 4.15
CA GLN A 65 -8.01 9.48 4.55
C GLN A 65 -7.01 9.00 5.62
N ARG A 66 -7.47 8.27 6.63
CA ARG A 66 -6.61 7.71 7.69
C ARG A 66 -5.58 6.73 7.14
N LEU A 67 -6.01 5.82 6.26
CA LEU A 67 -5.13 4.89 5.55
C LEU A 67 -4.09 5.63 4.70
N ILE A 68 -4.50 6.67 3.96
CA ILE A 68 -3.60 7.46 3.13
C ILE A 68 -2.58 8.21 3.99
N GLU A 69 -2.99 8.86 5.07
CA GLU A 69 -2.08 9.57 5.98
C GLU A 69 -1.09 8.62 6.66
N LYS A 70 -1.54 7.42 7.04
CA LYS A 70 -0.64 6.40 7.58
C LYS A 70 0.38 5.93 6.54
N ILE A 71 -0.06 5.64 5.31
CA ILE A 71 0.82 5.29 4.19
C ILE A 71 1.82 6.43 3.93
N LYS A 72 1.39 7.70 3.94
CA LYS A 72 2.28 8.87 3.78
C LYS A 72 3.35 8.91 4.88
N ASN A 73 2.94 8.75 6.14
CA ASN A 73 3.84 8.82 7.30
C ASN A 73 4.82 7.64 7.35
N GLU A 74 4.35 6.44 7.04
CA GLU A 74 5.12 5.20 7.13
C GLU A 74 6.14 5.07 6.00
N TYR A 75 5.86 5.70 4.85
CA TYR A 75 6.67 5.56 3.64
C TYR A 75 7.29 6.87 3.13
N ASN A 76 7.06 7.98 3.84
CA ASN A 76 7.54 9.32 3.49
C ASN A 76 7.19 9.74 2.04
N ILE A 77 6.03 9.29 1.55
CA ILE A 77 5.57 9.52 0.18
C ILE A 77 4.74 10.81 0.15
N GLN A 78 5.16 11.80 -0.63
CA GLN A 78 4.37 13.01 -0.88
C GLN A 78 3.28 12.71 -1.92
N LEU A 79 2.12 12.27 -1.47
CA LEU A 79 0.91 12.21 -2.30
C LEU A 79 0.26 13.60 -2.30
N LYS A 80 0.43 14.35 -3.40
CA LYS A 80 -0.41 15.52 -3.69
C LYS A 80 -1.81 15.02 -4.01
N LEU A 81 -2.76 15.25 -3.11
CA LEU A 81 -4.16 15.20 -3.48
C LEU A 81 -4.51 16.57 -4.05
N ASP A 82 -4.81 16.60 -5.35
CA ASP A 82 -5.65 17.64 -5.92
C ASP A 82 -7.10 17.19 -5.66
N LEU A 83 -7.64 17.58 -4.50
CA LEU A 83 -9.08 17.53 -4.20
C LEU A 83 -9.70 18.88 -4.55
#